data_AF-A0A370GPA1-F1
#
_entry.id   AF-A0A370GPA1-F1
#
_cell.length_a   1.000
_cell.length_b   1.000
_cell.length_c   1.000
_cell.angle_alpha   90.00
_cell.angle_beta   90.00
_cell.angle_gamma   90.00
#
_symmetry.space_group_name_H-M   'P 1'
#
loop_
_entity.id
_entity.type
_entity.pdbx_description
1 polymer ?
#
loop_
_entity_poly.entity_id
_entity_poly.type
_entity_poly.pdbx_seq_one_letter_code
_entity_poly.pdbx_strand_id
1 'polypeptide(L)'
;MKINEAPAKALEIFAPDISFRMEQFIERKKKNKRFSHRLNEVMVIQDSFTEHYIMSLANILFNPSRISDEEETLLAWQIRQTYRILNAAIASQDRSLLPFKDKLHTLRGELEMSALLSPLLMDIEEGYTLPDLVCSGHGAWELEKGYTFLPSALSSFTLYTGLGADIASSIGIDIENEQFEPHSVCIKDQISGQIYPFNNEIAPRTYTIFSAEPLPNFHLFSKPGMKARIIETKTGAILHETDSIYLSEILYRFPGRRIHWAACAGVYSAYHPEQDRGPYAYYAWEKPSPREQAVLSDHHKTEKQNKTPFKSYSSLKLFPTKNNDKKRYREMNENQDDEIKHAKQGKK
;
A
#
# COMPACT_ATOMS: atom_id res chain seq x y z
N MET A 1 6.65 -1.58 -30.58
CA MET A 1 5.18 -1.64 -30.49
C MET A 1 4.60 -0.25 -30.72
N LYS A 2 3.36 -0.15 -31.20
CA LYS A 2 2.63 1.11 -31.44
C LYS A 2 1.57 1.35 -30.38
N ILE A 3 1.02 2.58 -30.33
CA ILE A 3 -0.14 2.89 -29.49
C ILE A 3 -1.28 1.89 -29.75
N ASN A 4 -1.96 1.50 -28.68
CA ASN A 4 -3.04 0.53 -28.60
C ASN A 4 -2.64 -0.92 -28.89
N GLU A 5 -1.45 -1.20 -29.43
CA GLU A 5 -1.05 -2.54 -29.83
C GLU A 5 -0.97 -3.51 -28.64
N ALA A 6 -0.31 -3.10 -27.54
CA ALA A 6 -0.16 -3.92 -26.34
C ALA A 6 -1.51 -4.33 -25.71
N PRO A 7 -2.40 -3.39 -25.34
CA PRO A 7 -3.69 -3.75 -24.77
C PRO A 7 -4.61 -4.48 -25.77
N ALA A 8 -4.51 -4.22 -27.08
CA ALA A 8 -5.28 -4.93 -28.09
C ALA A 8 -4.87 -6.41 -28.20
N LYS A 9 -3.56 -6.68 -28.33
CA LYS A 9 -3.02 -8.06 -28.29
C LYS A 9 -3.46 -8.80 -27.04
N ALA A 10 -3.43 -8.14 -25.88
CA ALA A 10 -3.88 -8.74 -24.62
C ALA A 10 -5.38 -9.06 -24.61
N LEU A 11 -6.22 -8.20 -25.19
CA LEU A 11 -7.67 -8.44 -25.30
C LEU A 11 -7.99 -9.62 -26.23
N GLU A 12 -7.26 -9.76 -27.34
CA GLU A 12 -7.42 -10.88 -28.29
C GLU A 12 -7.11 -12.24 -27.64
N ILE A 13 -6.25 -12.27 -26.62
CA ILE A 13 -5.99 -13.51 -25.86
C ILE A 13 -7.26 -13.97 -25.15
N PHE A 14 -7.94 -13.08 -24.43
CA PHE A 14 -9.13 -13.40 -23.63
C PHE A 14 -10.39 -13.59 -24.46
N ALA A 15 -10.49 -12.88 -25.57
CA ALA A 15 -11.61 -12.98 -26.49
C ALA A 15 -11.08 -12.85 -27.92
N PRO A 16 -10.79 -13.99 -28.58
CA PRO A 16 -10.30 -14.00 -29.96
C PRO A 16 -11.26 -13.31 -30.95
N ASP A 17 -12.56 -13.28 -30.64
CA ASP A 17 -13.62 -12.64 -31.44
C ASP A 17 -13.93 -11.18 -31.03
N ILE A 18 -13.17 -10.60 -30.09
CA ILE A 18 -13.48 -9.26 -29.52
C ILE A 18 -13.30 -8.13 -30.54
N SER A 19 -12.55 -8.36 -31.62
CA SER A 19 -12.34 -7.42 -32.72
C SER A 19 -13.67 -6.93 -33.32
N PHE A 20 -14.73 -7.74 -33.27
CA PHE A 20 -16.08 -7.36 -33.72
C PHE A 20 -16.93 -6.64 -32.64
N ARG A 21 -16.61 -6.81 -31.35
CA ARG A 21 -17.39 -6.25 -30.22
C ARG A 21 -16.77 -5.01 -29.60
N MET A 22 -15.50 -4.71 -29.89
CA MET A 22 -14.82 -3.52 -29.39
C MET A 22 -15.54 -2.24 -29.81
N GLU A 23 -16.03 -2.11 -31.05
CA GLU A 23 -16.74 -0.89 -31.52
C GLU A 23 -18.01 -0.59 -30.72
N GLN A 24 -18.84 -1.59 -30.47
CA GLN A 24 -20.06 -1.42 -29.66
C GLN A 24 -19.75 -1.13 -28.18
N PHE A 25 -18.65 -1.70 -27.67
CA PHE A 25 -18.16 -1.41 -26.33
C PHE A 25 -17.60 0.02 -26.21
N ILE A 26 -16.87 0.46 -27.24
CA ILE A 26 -16.36 1.83 -27.44
C ILE A 26 -17.53 2.83 -27.42
N GLU A 27 -18.62 2.57 -28.13
CA GLU A 27 -19.80 3.45 -28.15
C GLU A 27 -20.57 3.49 -26.83
N ARG A 28 -20.75 2.35 -26.15
CA ARG A 28 -21.48 2.28 -24.88
C ARG A 28 -20.74 2.99 -23.73
N LYS A 29 -19.40 2.94 -23.69
CA LYS A 29 -18.60 3.59 -22.64
C LYS A 29 -18.39 5.09 -22.85
N LYS A 30 -18.38 5.60 -24.10
CA LYS A 30 -18.41 7.06 -24.37
C LYS A 30 -19.59 7.76 -23.68
N LYS A 31 -20.70 7.05 -23.42
CA LYS A 31 -21.88 7.57 -22.71
C LYS A 31 -21.74 7.61 -21.17
N ASN A 32 -20.82 6.85 -20.57
CA ASN A 32 -20.61 6.79 -19.12
C ASN A 32 -19.39 7.63 -18.69
N LYS A 33 -19.56 8.95 -18.63
CA LYS A 33 -18.55 9.94 -18.19
C LYS A 33 -18.29 9.97 -16.67
N ARG A 34 -18.57 8.91 -15.91
CA ARG A 34 -18.37 8.88 -14.44
C ARG A 34 -17.14 8.06 -14.02
N PHE A 35 -16.01 8.27 -14.68
CA PHE A 35 -14.73 7.75 -14.18
C PHE A 35 -13.93 8.88 -13.56
N SER A 36 -13.73 8.76 -12.23
CA SER A 36 -12.99 9.65 -11.33
C SER A 36 -11.69 10.16 -11.97
N HIS A 37 -11.44 11.46 -11.78
CA HIS A 37 -10.37 12.26 -12.38
C HIS A 37 -8.97 12.09 -11.75
N ARG A 38 -8.74 11.06 -10.92
CA ARG A 38 -7.55 11.03 -10.04
C ARG A 38 -6.51 9.95 -10.32
N LEU A 39 -6.79 8.98 -11.17
CA LEU A 39 -5.92 7.81 -11.30
C LEU A 39 -5.22 7.81 -12.65
N ASN A 40 -3.91 8.08 -12.63
CA ASN A 40 -3.04 7.88 -13.78
C ASN A 40 -2.89 6.39 -14.12
N GLU A 41 -3.25 5.48 -13.24
CA GLU A 41 -3.05 4.05 -13.41
C GLU A 41 -4.37 3.26 -13.43
N VAL A 42 -4.38 2.13 -14.13
CA VAL A 42 -5.55 1.23 -14.15
C VAL A 42 -5.53 0.38 -12.89
N MET A 43 -6.62 0.41 -12.12
CA MET A 43 -6.78 -0.42 -10.93
C MET A 43 -6.87 -1.90 -11.31
N VAL A 44 -6.01 -2.72 -10.70
CA VAL A 44 -5.93 -4.16 -10.93
C VAL A 44 -6.33 -4.90 -9.65
N ILE A 45 -7.27 -5.84 -9.78
CA ILE A 45 -7.74 -6.68 -8.67
C ILE A 45 -7.06 -8.04 -8.83
N GLN A 46 -6.37 -8.49 -7.79
CA GLN A 46 -5.75 -9.81 -7.74
C GLN A 46 -6.82 -10.91 -7.65
N ASP A 47 -6.52 -12.11 -8.15
CA ASP A 47 -7.43 -13.28 -8.11
C ASP A 47 -8.84 -13.03 -8.68
N SER A 48 -8.98 -12.11 -9.63
CA SER A 48 -10.28 -11.84 -10.25
C SER A 48 -10.57 -12.81 -11.39
N PHE A 49 -11.82 -12.86 -11.83
CA PHE A 49 -12.26 -13.60 -13.01
C PHE A 49 -11.86 -12.88 -14.31
N THR A 50 -11.86 -13.62 -15.42
CA THR A 50 -11.40 -13.19 -16.76
C THR A 50 -11.99 -11.85 -17.21
N GLU A 51 -13.30 -11.63 -17.01
CA GLU A 51 -13.98 -10.43 -17.46
C GLU A 51 -13.45 -9.15 -16.78
N HIS A 52 -12.95 -9.22 -15.54
CA HIS A 52 -12.30 -8.07 -14.90
C HIS A 52 -11.05 -7.62 -15.65
N TYR A 53 -10.21 -8.56 -16.09
CA TYR A 53 -8.98 -8.27 -16.82
C TYR A 53 -9.28 -7.76 -18.24
N ILE A 54 -10.31 -8.31 -18.91
CA ILE A 54 -10.85 -7.75 -20.16
C ILE A 54 -11.23 -6.29 -19.96
N MET A 55 -12.01 -5.99 -18.92
CA MET A 55 -12.47 -4.62 -18.64
C MET A 55 -11.32 -3.67 -18.31
N SER A 56 -10.30 -4.15 -17.60
CA SER A 56 -9.12 -3.38 -17.24
C SER A 56 -8.28 -3.02 -18.47
N LEU A 57 -8.03 -4.00 -19.36
CA LEU A 57 -7.34 -3.76 -20.64
C LEU A 57 -8.13 -2.83 -21.54
N ALA A 58 -9.44 -2.99 -21.60
CA ALA A 58 -10.31 -2.10 -22.34
C ALA A 58 -10.20 -0.66 -21.81
N ASN A 59 -10.13 -0.45 -20.48
CA ASN A 59 -9.95 0.88 -19.91
C ASN A 59 -8.63 1.57 -20.34
N ILE A 60 -7.56 0.83 -20.67
CA ILE A 60 -6.32 1.39 -21.23
C ILE A 60 -6.59 2.01 -22.60
N LEU A 61 -7.35 1.33 -23.45
CA LEU A 61 -7.73 1.81 -24.78
C LEU A 61 -8.68 3.02 -24.75
N PHE A 62 -9.47 3.14 -23.68
CA PHE A 62 -10.53 4.14 -23.55
C PHE A 62 -10.14 5.46 -22.89
N ASN A 63 -9.03 5.48 -22.14
CA ASN A 63 -8.58 6.66 -21.41
C ASN A 63 -7.32 7.38 -21.94
N PRO A 64 -6.84 7.18 -23.19
CA PRO A 64 -5.54 7.74 -23.61
C PRO A 64 -5.49 9.27 -23.56
N SER A 65 -6.61 9.96 -23.84
CA SER A 65 -6.70 11.42 -23.89
C SER A 65 -6.60 12.13 -22.52
N ARG A 66 -6.26 11.41 -21.45
CA ARG A 66 -6.17 11.93 -20.08
C ARG A 66 -4.75 11.88 -19.51
N ILE A 67 -3.81 11.21 -20.18
CA ILE A 67 -2.47 10.93 -19.67
C ILE A 67 -1.44 11.91 -20.22
N SER A 68 -1.33 12.04 -21.54
CA SER A 68 -0.47 13.00 -22.21
C SER A 68 -0.88 13.15 -23.67
N ASP A 69 -0.62 14.33 -24.24
CA ASP A 69 -0.70 14.56 -25.69
C ASP A 69 0.56 14.03 -26.42
N GLU A 70 1.61 13.68 -25.66
CA GLU A 70 2.84 13.11 -26.20
C GLU A 70 2.69 11.60 -26.47
N GLU A 71 2.92 11.22 -27.73
CA GLU A 71 2.75 9.86 -28.22
C GLU A 71 3.59 8.83 -27.45
N GLU A 72 4.87 9.16 -27.18
CA GLU A 72 5.81 8.28 -26.50
C GLU A 72 5.43 8.04 -25.03
N THR A 73 5.02 9.10 -24.33
CA THR A 73 4.55 9.04 -22.94
C THR A 73 3.29 8.17 -22.84
N LEU A 74 2.35 8.35 -23.76
CA LEU A 74 1.14 7.53 -23.82
C LEU A 74 1.46 6.06 -24.14
N LEU A 75 2.35 5.81 -25.09
CA LEU A 75 2.77 4.45 -25.47
C LEU A 75 3.45 3.72 -24.29
N ALA A 76 4.41 4.38 -23.63
CA ALA A 76 5.10 3.83 -22.46
C ALA A 76 4.10 3.51 -21.34
N TRP A 77 3.13 4.39 -21.12
CA TRP A 77 2.05 4.16 -20.17
C TRP A 77 1.21 2.94 -20.52
N GLN A 78 0.75 2.80 -21.76
CA GLN A 78 -0.08 1.66 -22.19
C GLN A 78 0.66 0.32 -22.05
N ILE A 79 1.95 0.29 -22.40
CA ILE A 79 2.80 -0.89 -22.23
C ILE A 79 2.91 -1.25 -20.75
N ARG A 80 3.21 -0.29 -19.88
CA ARG A 80 3.32 -0.52 -18.44
C ARG A 80 2.01 -1.00 -17.82
N GLN A 81 0.89 -0.36 -18.11
CA GLN A 81 -0.40 -0.78 -17.55
C GLN A 81 -0.84 -2.15 -18.07
N THR A 82 -0.55 -2.46 -19.34
CA THR A 82 -0.81 -3.79 -19.89
C THR A 82 0.06 -4.82 -19.19
N TYR A 83 1.36 -4.55 -19.00
CA TYR A 83 2.28 -5.41 -18.28
C TYR A 83 1.81 -5.72 -16.85
N ARG A 84 1.36 -4.69 -16.11
CA ARG A 84 0.77 -4.84 -14.77
C ARG A 84 -0.43 -5.77 -14.75
N ILE A 85 -1.35 -5.58 -15.70
CA ILE A 85 -2.55 -6.43 -15.82
C ILE A 85 -2.17 -7.88 -16.15
N LEU A 86 -1.20 -8.09 -17.06
CA LEU A 86 -0.71 -9.42 -17.40
C LEU A 86 -0.09 -10.12 -16.18
N ASN A 87 0.72 -9.42 -15.40
CA ASN A 87 1.32 -9.97 -14.17
C ASN A 87 0.26 -10.45 -13.18
N ALA A 88 -0.77 -9.63 -12.92
CA ALA A 88 -1.87 -10.01 -12.04
C ALA A 88 -2.70 -11.19 -12.61
N ALA A 89 -3.02 -11.17 -13.91
CA ALA A 89 -3.80 -12.23 -14.54
C ALA A 89 -3.05 -13.58 -14.57
N ILE A 90 -1.74 -13.56 -14.80
CA ILE A 90 -0.87 -14.74 -14.77
C ILE A 90 -0.82 -15.32 -13.35
N ALA A 91 -0.67 -14.46 -12.36
CA ALA A 91 -0.59 -14.85 -10.96
C ALA A 91 -1.93 -15.28 -10.35
N SER A 92 -3.05 -14.85 -10.95
CA SER A 92 -4.38 -15.18 -10.45
C SER A 92 -4.59 -16.69 -10.36
N GLN A 93 -5.22 -17.08 -9.25
CA GLN A 93 -5.62 -18.47 -8.96
C GLN A 93 -7.00 -18.81 -9.54
N ASP A 94 -7.67 -17.86 -10.19
CA ASP A 94 -8.99 -18.07 -10.79
C ASP A 94 -8.91 -19.04 -11.98
N ARG A 95 -9.79 -20.04 -11.98
CA ARG A 95 -9.79 -21.12 -12.98
C ARG A 95 -10.13 -20.64 -14.38
N SER A 96 -10.86 -19.53 -14.52
CA SER A 96 -11.21 -18.98 -15.84
C SER A 96 -10.00 -18.51 -16.63
N LEU A 97 -8.87 -18.25 -15.95
CA LEU A 97 -7.64 -17.76 -16.58
C LEU A 97 -6.71 -18.86 -17.06
N LEU A 98 -6.88 -20.10 -16.58
CA LEU A 98 -6.04 -21.24 -16.94
C LEU A 98 -5.85 -21.42 -18.46
N PRO A 99 -6.91 -21.32 -19.30
CA PRO A 99 -6.75 -21.48 -20.75
C PRO A 99 -5.89 -20.39 -21.43
N PHE A 100 -5.65 -19.27 -20.75
CA PHE A 100 -4.99 -18.10 -21.32
C PHE A 100 -3.53 -17.96 -20.85
N LYS A 101 -3.12 -18.62 -19.75
CA LYS A 101 -1.82 -18.38 -19.09
C LYS A 101 -0.62 -18.43 -20.04
N ASP A 102 -0.53 -19.44 -20.91
CA ASP A 102 0.60 -19.56 -21.84
C ASP A 102 0.68 -18.37 -22.81
N LYS A 103 -0.45 -17.95 -23.35
CA LYS A 103 -0.51 -16.79 -24.26
C LYS A 103 -0.18 -15.49 -23.52
N LEU A 104 -0.65 -15.35 -22.28
CA LEU A 104 -0.34 -14.20 -21.42
C LEU A 104 1.15 -14.14 -21.11
N HIS A 105 1.79 -15.29 -20.82
CA HIS A 105 3.24 -15.39 -20.63
C HIS A 105 4.02 -14.98 -21.89
N THR A 106 3.60 -15.45 -23.07
CA THR A 106 4.23 -15.05 -24.34
C THR A 106 4.14 -13.54 -24.56
N LEU A 107 2.95 -12.95 -24.41
CA LEU A 107 2.79 -11.51 -24.57
C LEU A 107 3.56 -10.73 -23.51
N ARG A 108 3.60 -11.20 -22.26
CA ARG A 108 4.42 -10.61 -21.20
C ARG A 108 5.89 -10.53 -21.62
N GLY A 109 6.44 -11.62 -22.16
CA GLY A 109 7.81 -11.65 -22.69
C GLY A 109 8.03 -10.68 -23.85
N GLU A 110 7.07 -10.52 -24.77
CA GLU A 110 7.14 -9.49 -25.81
C GLU A 110 7.21 -8.07 -25.23
N LEU A 111 6.45 -7.79 -24.17
CA LEU A 111 6.48 -6.48 -23.50
C LEU A 111 7.81 -6.23 -22.79
N GLU A 112 8.37 -7.24 -22.12
CA GLU A 112 9.66 -7.17 -21.42
C GLU A 112 10.81 -6.78 -22.36
N MET A 113 10.74 -7.19 -23.62
CA MET A 113 11.73 -6.85 -24.66
C MET A 113 11.49 -5.47 -25.31
N SER A 114 10.43 -4.75 -24.96
CA SER A 114 10.15 -3.42 -25.49
C SER A 114 11.17 -2.40 -24.99
N ALA A 115 11.65 -1.53 -25.88
CA ALA A 115 12.55 -0.42 -25.53
C ALA A 115 11.99 0.55 -24.47
N LEU A 116 10.67 0.56 -24.25
CA LEU A 116 9.99 1.43 -23.27
C LEU A 116 9.79 0.78 -21.90
N LEU A 117 9.99 -0.54 -21.78
CA LEU A 117 9.84 -1.29 -20.53
C LEU A 117 11.15 -1.90 -20.06
N SER A 118 11.94 -2.47 -20.98
CA SER A 118 13.22 -3.11 -20.69
C SER A 118 14.15 -2.26 -19.80
N PRO A 119 14.36 -0.94 -20.06
CA PRO A 119 15.21 -0.13 -19.19
C PRO A 119 14.70 -0.02 -17.75
N LEU A 120 13.38 0.12 -17.55
CA LEU A 120 12.78 0.15 -16.22
C LEU A 120 12.97 -1.17 -15.49
N LEU A 121 12.80 -2.30 -16.18
CA LEU A 121 12.99 -3.62 -15.57
C LEU A 121 14.45 -3.85 -15.18
N MET A 122 15.40 -3.47 -16.05
CA MET A 122 16.83 -3.51 -15.75
C MET A 122 17.18 -2.63 -14.54
N ASP A 123 16.67 -1.40 -14.47
CA ASP A 123 16.92 -0.51 -13.34
C ASP A 123 16.39 -1.09 -12.01
N ILE A 124 15.29 -1.84 -12.04
CA ILE A 124 14.73 -2.52 -10.87
C ILE A 124 15.59 -3.73 -10.49
N GLU A 125 16.04 -4.51 -11.47
CA GLU A 125 16.86 -5.71 -11.26
C GLU A 125 18.25 -5.37 -10.73
N GLU A 126 18.89 -4.33 -11.29
CA GLU A 126 20.20 -3.84 -10.85
C GLU A 126 20.11 -3.01 -9.55
N GLY A 127 18.89 -2.69 -9.10
CA GLY A 127 18.65 -1.97 -7.84
C GLY A 127 18.88 -0.46 -7.92
N TYR A 128 19.06 0.12 -9.11
CA TYR A 128 19.09 1.57 -9.31
C TYR A 128 17.73 2.21 -8.98
N THR A 129 16.66 1.48 -9.26
CA THR A 129 15.31 1.79 -8.80
C THR A 129 14.92 0.76 -7.75
N LEU A 130 14.49 1.23 -6.58
CA LEU A 130 13.92 0.39 -5.52
C LEU A 130 12.44 0.75 -5.34
N PRO A 131 11.54 0.14 -6.13
CA PRO A 131 10.12 0.41 -5.96
C PRO A 131 9.62 -0.07 -4.61
N ASP A 132 8.55 0.59 -4.17
CA ASP A 132 7.81 0.20 -2.99
C ASP A 132 7.23 -1.21 -3.18
N LEU A 133 7.13 -1.93 -2.06
CA LEU A 133 6.53 -3.26 -2.02
C LEU A 133 5.21 -3.19 -1.28
N VAL A 134 4.17 -3.84 -1.81
CA VAL A 134 2.93 -4.09 -1.08
C VAL A 134 2.86 -5.56 -0.67
N CYS A 135 2.71 -5.76 0.63
CA CYS A 135 2.44 -7.04 1.25
C CYS A 135 0.92 -7.18 1.39
N SER A 136 0.32 -8.04 0.56
CA SER A 136 -1.13 -8.29 0.51
C SER A 136 -1.46 -9.69 1.01
N GLY A 137 -2.60 -9.80 1.71
CA GLY A 137 -3.13 -11.04 2.24
C GLY A 137 -3.81 -10.84 3.59
N HIS A 138 -3.95 -11.93 4.35
CA HIS A 138 -4.43 -11.85 5.72
C HIS A 138 -3.25 -11.72 6.66
N GLY A 139 -3.23 -10.66 7.44
CA GLY A 139 -2.11 -10.29 8.30
C GLY A 139 -2.50 -10.36 9.76
N ALA A 140 -1.56 -10.72 10.64
CA ALA A 140 -1.74 -10.63 12.07
C ALA A 140 -0.43 -10.26 12.75
N TRP A 141 -0.52 -9.74 13.97
CA TRP A 141 0.62 -9.70 14.88
C TRP A 141 0.45 -10.77 15.95
N GLU A 142 1.36 -11.74 15.94
CA GLU A 142 1.50 -12.75 16.98
C GLU A 142 2.45 -12.19 18.06
N LEU A 143 1.93 -11.94 19.26
CA LEU A 143 2.70 -11.29 20.33
C LEU A 143 3.98 -12.08 20.68
N GLU A 144 3.92 -13.41 20.58
CA GLU A 144 5.03 -14.33 20.85
C GLU A 144 6.19 -14.17 19.87
N LYS A 145 5.93 -13.63 18.68
CA LYS A 145 6.95 -13.34 17.65
C LYS A 145 7.65 -12.01 17.87
N GLY A 146 7.16 -11.22 18.82
CA GLY A 146 7.79 -10.01 19.30
C GLY A 146 7.90 -8.91 18.24
N TYR A 147 9.05 -8.25 18.23
CA TYR A 147 9.34 -7.08 17.42
C TYR A 147 10.50 -7.35 16.47
N THR A 148 10.57 -6.59 15.39
CA THR A 148 11.66 -6.61 14.42
C THR A 148 12.23 -5.21 14.24
N PHE A 149 13.35 -5.10 13.54
CA PHE A 149 14.06 -3.84 13.31
C PHE A 149 14.20 -3.60 11.81
N LEU A 150 14.13 -2.33 11.42
CA LEU A 150 14.41 -1.95 10.03
C LEU A 150 15.92 -2.07 9.76
N PRO A 151 16.33 -2.80 8.71
CA PRO A 151 17.74 -3.11 8.48
C PRO A 151 18.55 -1.91 7.97
N SER A 152 17.89 -0.84 7.52
CA SER A 152 18.51 0.35 6.94
C SER A 152 17.67 1.61 7.21
N ALA A 153 18.32 2.77 7.30
CA ALA A 153 17.66 4.07 7.43
C ALA A 153 16.80 4.45 6.20
N LEU A 154 17.05 3.83 5.05
CA LEU A 154 16.23 3.99 3.84
C LEU A 154 14.96 3.14 3.87
N SER A 155 14.92 2.10 4.72
CA SER A 155 13.73 1.25 4.85
C SER A 155 12.67 1.94 5.68
N SER A 156 11.41 1.83 5.26
CA SER A 156 10.26 2.28 6.03
C SER A 156 9.13 1.28 5.90
N PHE A 157 8.35 1.09 6.96
CA PHE A 157 7.20 0.19 6.95
C PHE A 157 5.93 0.99 7.19
N THR A 158 5.01 1.00 6.23
CA THR A 158 3.71 1.66 6.35
C THR A 158 2.65 0.60 6.58
N LEU A 159 2.02 0.69 7.74
CA LEU A 159 0.95 -0.17 8.18
C LEU A 159 -0.40 0.51 7.89
N TYR A 160 -1.21 -0.09 7.03
CA TYR A 160 -2.54 0.42 6.64
C TYR A 160 -3.67 -0.13 7.50
N THR A 161 -3.33 -0.75 8.64
CA THR A 161 -4.30 -1.32 9.58
C THR A 161 -3.71 -1.23 10.99
N GLY A 162 -4.39 -0.55 11.91
CA GLY A 162 -4.03 -0.61 13.32
C GLY A 162 -4.14 -2.05 13.82
N LEU A 163 -3.38 -2.43 14.84
CA LEU A 163 -3.37 -3.75 15.47
C LEU A 163 -4.80 -4.21 15.88
N GLY A 164 -5.59 -4.75 14.96
CA GLY A 164 -7.00 -5.12 15.13
C GLY A 164 -7.97 -4.59 14.06
N ALA A 165 -7.63 -3.58 13.25
CA ALA A 165 -8.58 -2.88 12.40
C ALA A 165 -8.83 -3.60 11.05
N ASP A 166 -10.10 -3.77 10.70
CA ASP A 166 -10.47 -4.31 9.39
C ASP A 166 -10.32 -3.26 8.28
N ILE A 167 -9.73 -3.65 7.15
CA ILE A 167 -9.68 -2.84 5.94
C ILE A 167 -10.75 -3.34 4.98
N ALA A 168 -11.64 -2.47 4.50
CA ALA A 168 -12.57 -2.83 3.44
C ALA A 168 -11.83 -3.27 2.17
N SER A 169 -12.32 -4.29 1.49
CA SER A 169 -11.68 -4.83 0.28
C SER A 169 -11.43 -3.77 -0.79
N SER A 170 -12.31 -2.77 -0.92
CA SER A 170 -12.14 -1.65 -1.87
C SER A 170 -11.00 -0.70 -1.53
N ILE A 171 -10.58 -0.61 -0.26
CA ILE A 171 -9.38 0.12 0.17
C ILE A 171 -8.14 -0.76 0.03
N GLY A 172 -8.25 -2.06 0.37
CA GLY A 172 -7.17 -3.02 0.16
C GLY A 172 -6.68 -3.01 -1.29
N ILE A 173 -7.61 -3.06 -2.25
CA ILE A 173 -7.31 -2.95 -3.68
C ILE A 173 -6.58 -1.63 -4.00
N ASP A 174 -7.02 -0.48 -3.47
CA ASP A 174 -6.34 0.79 -3.73
C ASP A 174 -4.89 0.77 -3.22
N ILE A 175 -4.65 0.20 -2.04
CA ILE A 175 -3.30 0.11 -1.44
C ILE A 175 -2.41 -0.82 -2.28
N GLU A 176 -2.93 -1.96 -2.71
CA GLU A 176 -2.23 -2.90 -3.62
C GLU A 176 -1.79 -2.25 -4.93
N ASN A 177 -2.51 -1.23 -5.38
CA ASN A 177 -2.22 -0.50 -6.60
C ASN A 177 -1.46 0.82 -6.35
N GLU A 178 -1.11 1.16 -5.10
CA GLU A 178 -0.54 2.45 -4.72
C GLU A 178 -1.43 3.66 -5.11
N GLN A 179 -2.75 3.44 -5.17
CA GLN A 179 -3.77 4.43 -5.54
C GLN A 179 -4.49 5.03 -4.32
N PHE A 180 -4.03 4.68 -3.12
CA PHE A 180 -4.67 5.05 -1.87
C PHE A 180 -4.40 6.51 -1.48
N GLU A 181 -5.47 7.26 -1.21
CA GLU A 181 -5.40 8.59 -0.61
C GLU A 181 -5.85 8.54 0.87
N PRO A 182 -4.96 8.72 1.86
CA PRO A 182 -5.31 8.62 3.28
C PRO A 182 -6.49 9.49 3.70
N HIS A 183 -6.61 10.69 3.16
CA HIS A 183 -7.70 11.61 3.52
C HIS A 183 -9.05 11.28 2.88
N SER A 184 -9.10 10.28 2.00
CA SER A 184 -10.33 9.86 1.30
C SER A 184 -11.13 8.81 2.05
N VAL A 185 -10.63 8.33 3.20
CA VAL A 185 -11.29 7.29 4.01
C VAL A 185 -11.91 7.86 5.29
N CYS A 186 -12.85 7.11 5.83
CA CYS A 186 -13.40 7.32 7.17
C CYS A 186 -13.14 6.10 8.05
N ILE A 187 -13.14 6.34 9.36
CA ILE A 187 -12.97 5.30 10.38
C ILE A 187 -14.34 5.04 10.98
N LYS A 188 -14.80 3.80 10.92
CA LYS A 188 -16.09 3.38 11.45
C LYS A 188 -15.90 2.50 12.67
N ASP A 189 -16.42 2.91 13.81
CA ASP A 189 -16.54 2.07 14.99
C ASP A 189 -17.64 1.02 14.75
N GLN A 190 -17.26 -0.24 14.68
CA GLN A 190 -18.12 -1.38 14.45
C GLN A 190 -19.00 -1.72 15.66
N ILE A 191 -18.68 -1.22 16.86
CA ILE A 191 -19.51 -1.40 18.06
C ILE A 191 -20.58 -0.32 18.13
N SER A 192 -20.19 0.96 18.09
CA SER A 192 -21.13 2.07 18.25
C SER A 192 -21.79 2.52 16.94
N GLY A 193 -21.22 2.13 15.79
CA GLY A 193 -21.63 2.62 14.47
C GLY A 193 -21.20 4.05 14.16
N GLN A 194 -20.48 4.73 15.06
CA GLN A 194 -19.99 6.08 14.81
C GLN A 194 -18.94 6.10 13.70
N ILE A 195 -18.95 7.19 12.94
CA ILE A 195 -18.02 7.41 11.83
C ILE A 195 -17.22 8.66 12.16
N TYR A 196 -15.91 8.51 12.07
CA TYR A 196 -14.95 9.58 12.30
C TYR A 196 -14.24 9.89 10.98
N PRO A 197 -13.84 11.16 10.77
CA PRO A 197 -12.90 11.47 9.72
C PRO A 197 -11.57 10.74 9.98
N PHE A 198 -10.77 10.61 8.93
CA PHE A 198 -9.41 10.12 9.03
C PHE A 198 -8.61 10.82 10.15
N ASN A 199 -7.95 10.04 11.03
CA ASN A 199 -7.08 10.51 12.10
C ASN A 199 -5.74 9.74 12.06
N ASN A 200 -4.62 10.46 12.11
CA ASN A 200 -3.25 9.91 12.13
C ASN A 200 -2.97 9.00 13.34
N GLU A 201 -3.72 9.12 14.44
CA GLU A 201 -3.58 8.22 15.60
C GLU A 201 -4.06 6.80 15.27
N ILE A 202 -4.97 6.67 14.32
CA ILE A 202 -5.66 5.41 14.00
C ILE A 202 -5.27 4.91 12.59
N ALA A 203 -4.69 5.75 11.70
CA ALA A 203 -4.52 5.38 10.28
C ALA A 203 -3.41 6.11 9.47
N PRO A 204 -2.92 5.50 8.36
CA PRO A 204 -1.75 4.61 8.32
C PRO A 204 -0.60 5.03 9.22
N ARG A 205 0.04 4.02 9.81
CA ARG A 205 1.18 4.21 10.69
C ARG A 205 2.47 3.88 9.96
N THR A 206 3.39 4.84 9.89
CA THR A 206 4.71 4.63 9.29
C THR A 206 5.77 4.42 10.37
N TYR A 207 6.50 3.32 10.27
CA TYR A 207 7.65 2.98 11.08
C TYR A 207 8.93 3.28 10.30
N THR A 208 9.87 3.95 10.96
CA THR A 208 11.21 4.30 10.48
C THR A 208 12.22 3.93 11.56
N ILE A 209 13.52 3.99 11.26
CA ILE A 209 14.56 3.76 12.27
C ILE A 209 14.49 4.75 13.45
N PHE A 210 13.82 5.90 13.26
CA PHE A 210 13.64 6.93 14.28
C PHE A 210 12.26 6.86 14.97
N SER A 211 11.44 5.86 14.65
CA SER A 211 10.14 5.71 15.30
C SER A 211 10.31 5.43 16.80
N ALA A 212 9.51 6.12 17.62
CA ALA A 212 9.58 6.01 19.07
C ALA A 212 9.14 4.63 19.59
N GLU A 213 8.25 3.96 18.87
CA GLU A 213 7.77 2.62 19.20
C GLU A 213 8.44 1.55 18.34
N PRO A 214 8.69 0.35 18.89
CA PRO A 214 9.27 -0.76 18.15
C PRO A 214 8.31 -1.27 17.09
N LEU A 215 8.86 -1.77 15.98
CA LEU A 215 8.09 -2.33 14.86
C LEU A 215 7.64 -3.76 15.19
N PRO A 216 6.32 -4.04 15.27
CA PRO A 216 5.83 -5.41 15.44
C PRO A 216 6.27 -6.32 14.29
N ASN A 217 6.64 -7.57 14.59
CA ASN A 217 6.95 -8.55 13.56
C ASN A 217 5.65 -9.18 13.03
N PHE A 218 5.01 -8.48 12.08
CA PHE A 218 3.76 -8.95 11.47
C PHE A 218 3.95 -10.24 10.69
N HIS A 219 2.88 -11.03 10.62
CA HIS A 219 2.78 -12.30 9.91
C HIS A 219 1.71 -12.20 8.83
N LEU A 220 2.05 -12.45 7.57
CA LEU A 220 1.06 -12.73 6.52
C LEU A 220 0.87 -14.24 6.41
N PHE A 221 -0.38 -14.66 6.25
CA PHE A 221 -0.72 -16.04 5.93
C PHE A 221 -1.88 -16.13 4.94
N SER A 222 -1.90 -17.24 4.22
CA SER A 222 -2.90 -17.54 3.21
C SER A 222 -4.23 -17.96 3.83
N LYS A 223 -5.32 -17.65 3.13
CA LYS A 223 -6.67 -18.16 3.39
C LYS A 223 -7.20 -18.85 2.14
N PRO A 224 -8.26 -19.69 2.25
CA PRO A 224 -8.90 -20.26 1.07
C PRO A 224 -9.25 -19.16 0.05
N GLY A 225 -8.72 -19.28 -1.17
CA GLY A 225 -8.93 -18.29 -2.25
C GLY A 225 -8.05 -17.04 -2.19
N MET A 226 -7.10 -16.94 -1.26
CA MET A 226 -6.19 -15.78 -1.16
C MET A 226 -4.81 -16.21 -0.65
N LYS A 227 -3.76 -15.95 -1.44
CA LYS A 227 -2.36 -16.20 -1.04
C LYS A 227 -1.70 -14.98 -0.41
N ALA A 228 -0.74 -15.21 0.48
CA ALA A 228 0.14 -14.14 0.95
C ALA A 228 1.13 -13.77 -0.17
N ARG A 229 1.18 -12.48 -0.51
CA ARG A 229 1.93 -11.99 -1.67
C ARG A 229 2.74 -10.75 -1.35
N ILE A 230 3.90 -10.68 -1.99
CA ILE A 230 4.75 -9.48 -2.04
C ILE A 230 4.72 -8.98 -3.47
N ILE A 231 4.12 -7.81 -3.66
CA ILE A 231 3.85 -7.19 -4.94
C ILE A 231 4.76 -5.99 -5.10
N GLU A 232 5.43 -5.87 -6.24
CA GLU A 232 6.17 -4.66 -6.63
C GLU A 232 5.21 -3.70 -7.34
N THR A 233 5.08 -2.45 -6.86
CA THR A 233 3.95 -1.59 -7.24
C THR A 233 4.01 -1.03 -8.66
N LYS A 234 5.21 -0.76 -9.21
CA LYS A 234 5.36 -0.16 -10.55
C LYS A 234 5.02 -1.14 -11.67
N THR A 235 5.32 -2.43 -11.50
CA THR A 235 5.10 -3.46 -12.51
C THR A 235 3.99 -4.43 -12.15
N GLY A 236 3.48 -4.39 -10.92
CA GLY A 236 2.46 -5.32 -10.43
C GLY A 236 2.98 -6.77 -10.35
N ALA A 237 4.29 -6.98 -10.46
CA ALA A 237 4.91 -8.29 -10.39
C ALA A 237 4.80 -8.85 -8.98
N ILE A 238 4.42 -10.13 -8.88
CA ILE A 238 4.49 -10.87 -7.63
C ILE A 238 5.93 -11.38 -7.46
N LEU A 239 6.68 -10.74 -6.57
CA LEU A 239 8.06 -11.12 -6.26
C LEU A 239 8.13 -12.38 -5.40
N HIS A 240 7.09 -12.60 -4.58
CA HIS A 240 6.98 -13.79 -3.76
C HIS A 240 5.52 -14.12 -3.47
N GLU A 241 5.17 -15.40 -3.61
CA GLU A 241 3.89 -15.98 -3.19
C GLU A 241 4.19 -17.13 -2.23
N THR A 242 3.51 -17.17 -1.09
CA THR A 242 3.77 -18.15 -0.03
C THR A 242 2.50 -18.39 0.80
N ASP A 243 2.49 -19.50 1.53
CA ASP A 243 1.42 -19.79 2.49
C ASP A 243 1.54 -18.94 3.75
N SER A 244 2.76 -18.56 4.14
CA SER A 244 3.06 -17.83 5.36
C SER A 244 4.41 -17.11 5.21
N ILE A 245 4.51 -15.88 5.73
CA ILE A 245 5.77 -15.13 5.84
C ILE A 245 5.71 -14.04 6.90
N TYR A 246 6.81 -13.89 7.66
CA TYR A 246 6.96 -12.81 8.62
C TYR A 246 7.63 -11.56 8.03
N LEU A 247 7.30 -10.38 8.56
CA LEU A 247 7.86 -9.11 8.15
C LEU A 247 9.38 -9.08 8.27
N SER A 248 9.95 -9.67 9.32
CA SER A 248 11.39 -9.83 9.49
C SER A 248 12.07 -10.53 8.29
N GLU A 249 11.42 -11.55 7.71
CA GLU A 249 11.93 -12.26 6.52
C GLU A 249 11.84 -11.38 5.27
N ILE A 250 10.76 -10.62 5.13
CA ILE A 250 10.58 -9.67 4.03
C ILE A 250 11.65 -8.57 4.10
N LEU A 251 11.88 -8.00 5.28
CA LEU A 251 12.90 -6.97 5.52
C LEU A 251 14.31 -7.49 5.22
N TYR A 252 14.59 -8.75 5.56
CA TYR A 252 15.86 -9.39 5.24
C TYR A 252 16.03 -9.58 3.73
N ARG A 253 14.97 -10.01 3.03
CA ARG A 253 15.03 -10.32 1.60
C ARG A 253 15.00 -9.08 0.71
N PHE A 254 14.36 -8.01 1.15
CA PHE A 254 14.19 -6.76 0.40
C PHE A 254 14.65 -5.54 1.20
N PRO A 255 15.96 -5.46 1.55
CA PRO A 255 16.47 -4.37 2.35
C PRO A 255 16.41 -3.03 1.60
N GLY A 256 16.29 -1.93 2.34
CA GLY A 256 16.33 -0.58 1.76
C GLY A 256 15.05 -0.14 1.03
N ARG A 257 13.99 -0.93 1.07
CA ARG A 257 12.71 -0.62 0.43
C ARG A 257 11.67 -0.09 1.41
N ARG A 258 10.70 0.66 0.89
CA ARG A 258 9.46 0.93 1.61
C ARG A 258 8.51 -0.25 1.44
N ILE A 259 7.98 -0.74 2.56
CA ILE A 259 7.03 -1.85 2.61
C ILE A 259 5.70 -1.32 3.09
N HIS A 260 4.67 -1.53 2.29
CA HIS A 260 3.28 -1.25 2.58
C HIS A 260 2.58 -2.54 2.99
N TRP A 261 1.91 -2.54 4.13
CA TRP A 261 1.19 -3.72 4.62
C TRP A 261 -0.31 -3.54 4.50
N ALA A 262 -0.87 -4.16 3.47
CA ALA A 262 -2.28 -4.13 3.12
C ALA A 262 -2.94 -5.43 3.60
N ALA A 263 -3.35 -5.46 4.86
CA ALA A 263 -4.01 -6.62 5.45
C ALA A 263 -5.06 -6.17 6.46
N CYS A 264 -6.03 -7.03 6.77
CA CYS A 264 -6.87 -6.83 7.95
C CYS A 264 -6.06 -7.34 9.16
N ALA A 265 -5.29 -6.48 9.84
CA ALA A 265 -4.42 -6.94 10.93
C ALA A 265 -5.25 -7.27 12.16
N GLY A 266 -5.17 -8.51 12.63
CA GLY A 266 -5.56 -8.91 14.00
C GLY A 266 -4.36 -8.92 14.95
N VAL A 267 -4.60 -8.92 16.25
CA VAL A 267 -3.58 -9.31 17.26
C VAL A 267 -3.99 -10.65 17.82
N TYR A 268 -3.06 -11.60 17.83
CA TYR A 268 -3.29 -12.94 18.36
C TYR A 268 -2.32 -13.21 19.51
N SER A 269 -2.83 -13.82 20.58
CA SER A 269 -2.04 -14.35 21.68
C SER A 269 -2.42 -15.81 21.90
N ALA A 270 -1.47 -16.73 21.68
CA ALA A 270 -1.66 -18.15 21.96
C ALA A 270 -1.95 -18.41 23.44
N TYR A 271 -1.49 -17.53 24.33
CA TYR A 271 -1.67 -17.64 25.78
C TYR A 271 -2.98 -17.00 26.28
N HIS A 272 -3.55 -16.08 25.51
CA HIS A 272 -4.81 -15.40 25.84
C HIS A 272 -5.69 -15.27 24.58
N PRO A 273 -6.24 -16.39 24.05
CA PRO A 273 -7.09 -16.35 22.86
C PRO A 273 -8.38 -15.53 23.06
N GLU A 274 -8.78 -15.30 24.31
CA GLU A 274 -9.88 -14.42 24.70
C GLU A 274 -9.56 -12.92 24.48
N GLN A 275 -8.27 -12.56 24.35
CA GLN A 275 -7.75 -11.19 24.22
C GLN A 275 -7.27 -10.89 22.79
N ASP A 276 -7.85 -11.57 21.78
CA ASP A 276 -7.57 -11.44 20.34
C ASP A 276 -8.05 -10.11 19.73
N ARG A 277 -7.88 -9.00 20.45
CA ARG A 277 -8.28 -7.66 20.03
C ARG A 277 -7.20 -6.68 20.46
N GLY A 278 -6.34 -6.34 19.52
CA GLY A 278 -5.38 -5.27 19.74
C GLY A 278 -6.07 -3.90 19.84
N PRO A 279 -5.29 -2.84 20.09
CA PRO A 279 -5.81 -1.49 20.12
C PRO A 279 -6.44 -1.17 18.75
N TYR A 280 -7.67 -0.66 18.79
CA TYR A 280 -8.47 -0.30 17.61
C TYR A 280 -9.15 -1.47 16.87
N ALA A 281 -9.26 -2.65 17.49
CA ALA A 281 -9.89 -3.83 16.88
C ALA A 281 -11.35 -3.69 16.46
N TYR A 282 -12.03 -2.69 17.00
CA TYR A 282 -13.43 -2.40 16.70
C TYR A 282 -13.57 -1.31 15.63
N TYR A 283 -12.49 -0.77 15.08
CA TYR A 283 -12.57 0.20 14.00
C TYR A 283 -12.31 -0.47 12.65
N ALA A 284 -13.10 -0.14 11.65
CA ALA A 284 -12.85 -0.50 10.26
C ALA A 284 -12.61 0.75 9.42
N TRP A 285 -11.80 0.59 8.38
CA TRP A 285 -11.51 1.65 7.43
C TRP A 285 -12.35 1.42 6.19
N GLU A 286 -13.10 2.44 5.80
CA GLU A 286 -14.05 2.37 4.68
C GLU A 286 -13.99 3.68 3.86
N LYS A 287 -14.27 3.60 2.57
CA LYS A 287 -14.54 4.80 1.77
C LYS A 287 -15.93 5.30 2.19
N PRO A 288 -16.08 6.58 2.57
CA PRO A 288 -17.37 7.09 3.00
C PRO A 288 -18.37 6.96 1.85
N SER A 289 -19.55 6.41 2.13
CA SER A 289 -20.68 6.45 1.22
C SER A 289 -21.08 7.91 0.94
N PRO A 290 -21.82 8.20 -0.15
CA PRO A 290 -22.26 9.58 -0.44
C PRO A 290 -22.98 10.27 0.72
N ARG A 291 -23.73 9.50 1.52
CA ARG A 291 -24.42 10.01 2.71
C ARG A 291 -23.44 10.34 3.84
N GLU A 292 -22.48 9.47 4.10
CA GLU A 292 -21.45 9.67 5.13
C GLU A 292 -20.50 10.82 4.75
N GLN A 293 -20.21 10.96 3.46
CA GLN A 293 -19.42 12.06 2.92
C GLN A 293 -20.07 13.42 3.20
N ALA A 294 -21.41 13.50 3.14
CA ALA A 294 -22.16 14.69 3.53
C ALA A 294 -22.01 14.99 5.02
N VAL A 295 -22.16 13.98 5.89
CA VAL A 295 -22.01 14.11 7.36
C VAL A 295 -20.59 14.57 7.75
N LEU A 296 -19.56 13.99 7.13
CA LEU A 296 -18.16 14.36 7.35
C LEU A 296 -17.84 15.78 6.87
N SER A 297 -18.48 16.21 5.77
CA SER A 297 -18.29 17.56 5.23
C SER A 297 -18.89 18.66 6.11
N ASP A 298 -19.93 18.35 6.89
CA ASP A 298 -20.55 19.29 7.83
C ASP A 298 -19.74 19.42 9.13
N HIS A 299 -19.12 18.33 9.60
CA HIS A 299 -18.16 18.37 10.72
C HIS A 299 -16.93 19.25 10.42
N HIS A 300 -16.39 19.20 9.20
CA HIS A 300 -15.28 20.08 8.81
C HIS A 300 -15.65 21.57 8.70
N LYS A 301 -16.92 21.90 8.41
CA LYS A 301 -17.40 23.28 8.41
C LYS A 301 -17.58 23.82 9.82
N THR A 302 -18.10 23.01 10.74
CA THR A 302 -18.27 23.40 12.15
C THR A 302 -16.92 23.54 12.87
N GLU A 303 -15.94 22.67 12.60
CA GLU A 303 -14.57 22.84 13.12
C GLU A 303 -13.87 24.08 12.58
N LYS A 304 -14.05 24.42 11.29
CA LYS A 304 -13.47 25.66 10.72
C LYS A 304 -14.14 26.93 11.26
N GLN A 305 -15.43 26.88 11.60
CA GLN A 305 -16.13 28.01 12.22
C GLN A 305 -15.83 28.13 13.72
N ASN A 306 -15.49 27.03 14.40
CA ASN A 306 -15.12 27.01 15.82
C ASN A 306 -13.61 27.13 16.08
N LYS A 307 -12.80 27.43 15.04
CA LYS A 307 -11.42 27.92 15.25
C LYS A 307 -11.44 29.37 15.75
N THR A 308 -11.85 29.57 17.00
CA THR A 308 -11.15 30.52 17.86
C THR A 308 -9.68 30.09 17.92
N PRO A 309 -8.71 31.02 17.92
CA PRO A 309 -7.30 30.66 17.98
C PRO A 309 -7.06 29.87 19.26
N PHE A 310 -6.81 28.56 19.11
CA PHE A 310 -6.50 27.69 20.23
C PHE A 310 -5.19 28.19 20.85
N LYS A 311 -5.31 28.80 22.04
CA LYS A 311 -4.20 28.92 22.98
C LYS A 311 -3.67 27.51 23.25
N SER A 312 -2.36 27.31 23.12
CA SER A 312 -1.70 26.06 23.48
C SER A 312 -2.04 25.70 24.92
N TYR A 313 -2.81 24.62 25.11
CA TYR A 313 -3.01 24.03 26.43
C TYR A 313 -1.81 23.18 26.79
N SER A 314 -0.75 23.87 27.22
CA SER A 314 0.26 23.32 28.12
C SER A 314 -0.34 23.23 29.54
N SER A 315 -1.22 22.26 29.80
CA SER A 315 -1.62 21.94 31.18
C SER A 315 -2.45 20.65 31.26
N LEU A 316 -1.78 19.50 31.33
CA LEU A 316 -2.24 18.37 32.12
C LEU A 316 -1.15 18.06 33.14
N LYS A 317 -1.36 18.58 34.36
CA LYS A 317 -0.64 18.17 35.56
C LYS A 317 -1.26 16.87 36.05
N LEU A 318 -0.47 15.79 36.14
CA LEU A 318 -0.70 14.71 37.11
C LEU A 318 0.67 14.24 37.68
N PHE A 319 0.87 14.66 38.93
CA PHE A 319 1.78 14.21 40.01
C PHE A 319 3.30 14.56 40.03
N PRO A 320 3.85 14.82 41.24
CA PRO A 320 5.12 15.52 41.44
C PRO A 320 6.28 14.54 41.61
N THR A 321 7.22 14.53 40.66
CA THR A 321 8.54 13.96 40.89
C THR A 321 9.46 15.03 41.50
N LYS A 322 9.94 14.73 42.71
CA LYS A 322 10.90 15.52 43.46
C LYS A 322 12.17 15.78 42.63
N ASN A 323 12.40 17.04 42.28
CA ASN A 323 13.64 17.82 42.44
C ASN A 323 15.06 17.17 42.36
N ASN A 324 15.27 16.04 41.67
CA ASN A 324 16.61 15.43 41.53
C ASN A 324 17.17 15.36 40.10
N ASP A 325 16.38 15.59 39.05
CA ASP A 325 16.86 15.37 37.68
C ASP A 325 17.58 16.55 37.04
N LYS A 326 17.43 17.77 37.59
CA LYS A 326 18.20 18.94 37.12
C LYS A 326 19.65 18.98 37.63
N LYS A 327 19.98 18.20 38.67
CA LYS A 327 21.36 18.09 39.16
C LYS A 327 22.15 17.05 38.36
N ARG A 328 21.50 15.94 37.96
CA ARG A 328 22.09 14.88 37.12
C ARG A 328 22.47 15.33 35.70
N TYR A 329 21.69 16.22 35.09
CA TYR A 329 22.01 16.74 33.75
C TYR A 329 23.15 17.77 33.73
N ARG A 330 23.46 18.41 34.87
CA ARG A 330 24.66 19.27 35.00
C ARG A 330 25.92 18.47 35.31
N GLU A 331 25.81 17.44 36.17
CA GLU A 331 26.94 16.58 36.53
C GLU A 331 27.40 15.65 35.38
N MET A 332 26.52 15.29 34.42
CA MET A 332 26.95 14.53 33.22
C MET A 332 27.68 15.37 32.17
N ASN A 333 27.37 16.66 32.04
CA ASN A 333 28.05 17.53 31.08
C ASN A 333 29.39 18.05 31.60
N GLU A 334 29.56 18.21 32.92
CA GLU A 334 30.86 18.58 33.50
C GLU A 334 31.88 17.43 33.41
N ASN A 335 31.44 16.16 33.49
CA ASN A 335 32.34 15.01 33.34
C ASN A 335 32.79 14.73 31.89
N GLN A 336 32.02 15.15 30.87
CA GLN A 336 32.45 15.01 29.47
C GLN A 336 33.52 16.04 29.05
N ASP A 337 33.52 17.23 29.65
CA ASP A 337 34.51 18.27 29.34
C ASP A 337 35.90 17.98 29.96
N ASP A 338 35.96 17.23 31.07
CA ASP A 338 37.21 16.82 31.72
C ASP A 338 37.88 15.62 31.04
N GLU A 339 37.11 14.67 30.48
CA GLU A 339 37.66 13.57 29.67
C GLU A 339 38.29 14.07 28.35
N ILE A 340 37.71 15.10 27.73
CA ILE A 340 38.23 15.69 26.49
C ILE A 340 39.53 16.50 26.74
N LYS A 341 39.70 17.08 27.94
CA LYS A 341 40.95 17.76 28.32
C LYS A 341 42.08 16.78 28.64
N HIS A 342 41.79 15.64 29.27
CA HIS A 342 42.80 14.62 29.56
C HIS A 342 43.28 13.89 28.29
N ALA A 343 42.41 13.66 27.30
CA ALA A 343 42.80 13.04 26.03
C ALA A 343 43.74 13.92 25.17
N LYS A 344 43.76 15.24 25.36
CA LYS A 344 44.63 16.17 24.63
C LYS A 344 46.01 16.39 25.27
N GLN A 345 46.22 16.00 26.53
CA GLN A 345 47.52 16.12 27.20
C GLN A 345 48.39 14.85 27.13
N GLY A 346 47.85 13.73 26.65
CA GLY A 346 48.57 12.46 26.48
C GLY A 346 49.26 12.25 25.12
N LYS A 347 49.23 13.25 24.22
CA LYS A 347 50.01 13.24 22.97
C LYS A 347 51.17 14.24 23.09
N LYS A 348 52.24 13.81 23.75
CA LYS A 348 53.59 14.34 23.58
C LYS A 348 54.51 13.20 23.22
#